data_AF-A0A651EFI7-F1
#
_entry.id   AF-A0A651EFI7-F1
#
_cell.length_a   1.000
_cell.length_b   1.000
_cell.length_c   1.000
_cell.angle_alpha   90.00
_cell.angle_beta   90.00
_cell.angle_gamma   90.00
#
_symmetry.space_group_name_H-M   'P 1'
#
loop_
_entity.id
_entity.type
_entity.pdbx_description
1 polymer ?
#
loop_
_entity_poly.entity_id
_entity_poly.type
_entity_poly.pdbx_seq_one_letter_code
_entity_poly.pdbx_strand_id
1 'polypeptide(L)'
;MPAALRALLLGGVASATLAAAAFAACRAVTVADMQGLSPAFPQQFELAEFEDAASCALAFAENPAIAEFNARILGNPALPPLAERLPAEPLVVAPYEAIGTYGGVVNGLSRATEAGTSDILSVRHVSLVRYADDLQTIVPNVAK
;
A
#
# COMPACT_ATOMS: atom_id res chain seq x y z
N MET A 1 -65.99 22.29 33.68
CA MET A 1 -65.43 23.62 33.31
C MET A 1 -64.53 24.07 34.47
N PRO A 2 -63.30 24.56 34.25
CA PRO A 2 -62.52 24.60 33.00
C PRO A 2 -62.03 23.16 32.62
N ALA A 3 -60.76 22.71 32.47
CA ALA A 3 -59.42 23.29 32.69
C ALA A 3 -58.30 22.50 31.96
N ALA A 4 -57.05 22.96 32.06
CA ALA A 4 -55.85 22.37 31.44
C ALA A 4 -55.31 21.16 32.25
N LEU A 5 -54.75 20.08 31.68
CA LEU A 5 -53.95 19.90 30.46
C LEU A 5 -52.48 20.36 30.59
N ARG A 6 -51.66 19.51 31.23
CA ARG A 6 -50.20 19.37 31.02
C ARG A 6 -50.00 17.89 30.65
N ALA A 7 -49.77 17.46 29.41
CA ALA A 7 -49.07 18.02 28.25
C ALA A 7 -47.55 18.11 28.43
N LEU A 8 -46.86 17.21 27.72
CA LEU A 8 -45.41 17.14 27.45
C LEU A 8 -44.51 16.87 28.70
N LEU A 9 -43.42 16.09 28.61
CA LEU A 9 -42.75 15.44 27.48
C LEU A 9 -42.07 14.12 27.94
N LEU A 10 -41.73 13.23 27.02
CA LEU A 10 -40.82 12.10 27.29
C LEU A 10 -39.36 12.59 27.22
N GLY A 11 -38.54 12.24 28.20
CA GLY A 11 -37.08 12.09 28.09
C GLY A 11 -36.75 10.62 28.38
N GLY A 12 -35.82 9.96 27.69
CA GLY A 12 -34.41 10.36 27.54
C GLY A 12 -33.63 9.72 28.70
N VAL A 13 -32.75 8.74 28.51
CA VAL A 13 -31.67 8.70 27.52
C VAL A 13 -31.68 7.41 26.68
N ALA A 14 -31.50 7.53 25.37
CA ALA A 14 -31.08 6.42 24.52
C ALA A 14 -29.54 6.42 24.45
N SER A 15 -28.89 5.51 25.19
CA SER A 15 -27.43 5.40 25.24
C SER A 15 -26.88 4.77 23.96
N ALA A 16 -26.83 5.55 22.88
CA ALA A 16 -26.14 5.16 21.66
C ALA A 16 -24.63 5.10 21.92
N THR A 17 -24.13 3.91 22.23
CA THR A 17 -22.69 3.63 22.30
C THR A 17 -22.09 3.79 20.91
N LEU A 18 -21.47 4.93 20.61
CA LEU A 18 -20.60 5.06 19.45
C LEU A 18 -19.44 4.09 19.63
N ALA A 19 -19.54 2.94 18.96
CA ALA A 19 -18.40 2.08 18.70
C ALA A 19 -17.49 2.80 17.69
N ALA A 20 -16.66 3.70 18.20
CA ALA A 20 -15.60 4.31 17.43
C ALA A 20 -14.63 3.19 17.03
N ALA A 21 -14.73 2.74 15.78
CA ALA A 21 -13.80 1.78 15.21
C ALA A 21 -12.42 2.44 15.16
N ALA A 22 -11.60 2.16 16.16
CA ALA A 22 -10.18 2.48 16.14
C ALA A 22 -9.53 1.57 15.10
N PHE A 23 -9.45 2.04 13.86
CA PHE A 23 -8.71 1.38 12.80
C PHE A 23 -7.27 1.15 13.28
N ALA A 24 -6.93 -0.10 13.54
CA ALA A 24 -5.58 -0.47 13.90
C ALA A 24 -4.67 -0.19 12.70
N ALA A 25 -3.51 0.42 12.95
CA ALA A 25 -2.49 0.52 11.92
C ALA A 25 -2.12 -0.89 11.44
N CYS A 26 -2.13 -1.11 10.13
CA CYS A 26 -1.87 -2.43 9.57
C CYS A 26 -0.53 -2.99 10.05
N ARG A 27 -0.53 -4.28 10.34
CA ARG A 27 0.65 -5.01 10.80
C ARG A 27 1.69 -5.09 9.68
N ALA A 28 2.94 -4.84 10.04
CA ALA A 28 4.09 -5.01 9.15
C ALA A 28 4.39 -6.50 8.95
N VAL A 29 3.74 -7.13 7.96
CA VAL A 29 4.00 -8.52 7.57
C VAL A 29 5.23 -8.65 6.67
N THR A 30 5.89 -9.79 6.75
CA THR A 30 7.06 -10.15 5.94
C THR A 30 6.99 -11.63 5.55
N VAL A 31 7.83 -12.10 4.63
CA VAL A 31 7.92 -13.54 4.31
C VAL A 31 8.43 -14.35 5.51
N ALA A 32 9.27 -13.76 6.36
CA ALA A 32 9.73 -14.35 7.62
C ALA A 32 8.65 -14.37 8.72
N ASP A 33 7.75 -13.39 8.76
CA ASP A 33 6.58 -13.35 9.65
C ASP A 33 5.34 -12.77 8.95
N MET A 34 4.50 -13.66 8.41
CA MET A 34 3.21 -13.32 7.83
C MET A 34 2.10 -13.03 8.87
N GLN A 35 2.40 -13.15 10.18
CA GLN A 35 1.49 -12.87 11.30
C GLN A 35 0.12 -13.59 11.24
N GLY A 36 0.06 -14.73 10.54
CA GLY A 36 -1.15 -15.54 10.34
C GLY A 36 -1.88 -15.31 9.01
N LEU A 37 -1.42 -14.37 8.17
CA LEU A 37 -1.94 -14.21 6.81
C LEU A 37 -1.42 -15.32 5.88
N SER A 38 -2.19 -15.63 4.84
CA SER A 38 -1.85 -16.63 3.82
C SER A 38 -2.27 -16.11 2.45
N PRO A 39 -1.37 -15.48 1.66
CA PRO A 39 -1.72 -14.94 0.35
C PRO A 39 -2.05 -16.04 -0.66
N ALA A 40 -2.83 -15.69 -1.68
CA ALA A 40 -3.07 -16.53 -2.85
C ALA A 40 -1.78 -16.81 -3.67
N PHE A 41 -0.80 -15.90 -3.62
CA PHE A 41 0.48 -16.01 -4.33
C PHE A 41 1.67 -15.73 -3.39
N PRO A 42 2.81 -16.44 -3.52
CA PRO A 42 4.00 -16.16 -2.72
C PRO A 42 4.39 -14.67 -2.73
N GLN A 43 4.71 -14.13 -1.55
CA GLN A 43 5.22 -12.77 -1.33
C GLN A 43 4.25 -11.61 -1.64
N GLN A 44 3.03 -11.84 -2.16
CA GLN A 44 2.16 -10.77 -2.62
C GLN A 44 0.67 -11.02 -2.36
N PHE A 45 -0.06 -9.94 -2.09
CA PHE A 45 -1.51 -9.92 -1.90
C PHE A 45 -2.13 -8.89 -2.86
N GLU A 46 -3.40 -9.07 -3.18
CA GLU A 46 -4.24 -7.98 -3.65
C GLU A 46 -4.60 -7.03 -2.49
N LEU A 47 -4.86 -5.75 -2.77
CA LEU A 47 -5.17 -4.78 -1.70
C LEU A 47 -6.37 -5.23 -0.86
N ALA A 48 -7.49 -5.57 -1.51
CA ALA A 48 -8.70 -6.02 -0.81
C ALA A 48 -8.49 -7.34 -0.04
N GLU A 49 -7.75 -8.30 -0.63
CA GLU A 49 -7.36 -9.55 0.02
C GLU A 49 -6.59 -9.29 1.32
N PHE A 50 -5.61 -8.37 1.28
CA PHE A 50 -4.83 -7.98 2.44
C PHE A 50 -5.67 -7.26 3.50
N GLU A 51 -6.46 -6.25 3.10
CA GLU A 51 -7.24 -5.42 4.04
C GLU A 51 -8.33 -6.22 4.75
N ASP A 52 -9.03 -7.12 4.04
CA ASP A 52 -10.00 -8.05 4.63
C ASP A 52 -9.32 -9.02 5.60
N ALA A 53 -8.25 -9.70 5.16
CA ALA A 53 -7.57 -10.74 5.95
C ALA A 53 -6.82 -10.17 7.18
N ALA A 54 -6.26 -8.96 7.07
CA ALA A 54 -5.62 -8.25 8.18
C ALA A 54 -6.61 -7.42 9.03
N SER A 55 -7.85 -7.26 8.57
CA SER A 55 -8.91 -6.44 9.20
C SER A 55 -8.45 -5.00 9.50
N CYS A 56 -7.76 -4.38 8.54
CA CYS A 56 -7.18 -3.04 8.65
C CYS A 56 -7.16 -2.36 7.28
N ALA A 57 -7.13 -1.03 7.24
CA ALA A 57 -6.94 -0.27 6.01
C ALA A 57 -5.49 0.22 5.89
N LEU A 58 -4.88 0.06 4.71
CA LEU A 58 -3.50 0.46 4.45
C LEU A 58 -3.40 1.97 4.23
N ALA A 59 -2.47 2.60 4.96
CA ALA A 59 -2.09 3.99 4.73
C ALA A 59 -0.92 4.06 3.73
N PHE A 60 -1.14 4.72 2.59
CA PHE A 60 -0.12 4.90 1.57
C PHE A 60 0.79 6.09 1.88
N ALA A 61 2.10 5.88 1.72
CA ALA A 61 3.14 6.90 1.85
C ALA A 61 4.00 6.93 0.57
N GLU A 62 4.79 7.98 0.39
CA GLU A 62 5.73 8.10 -0.71
C GLU A 62 7.12 8.58 -0.25
N ASN A 63 8.09 8.54 -1.17
CA ASN A 63 9.45 8.97 -0.88
C ASN A 63 9.47 10.47 -0.51
N PRO A 64 9.93 10.87 0.68
CA PRO A 64 9.89 12.28 1.12
C PRO A 64 10.74 13.21 0.24
N ALA A 65 11.71 12.69 -0.52
CA ALA A 65 12.53 13.44 -1.47
C ALA A 65 11.90 13.54 -2.88
N ILE A 66 10.71 12.97 -3.12
CA ILE A 66 10.11 12.90 -4.47
C ILE A 66 9.91 14.29 -5.11
N ALA A 67 9.56 15.31 -4.31
CA ALA A 67 9.40 16.69 -4.78
C ALA A 67 10.74 17.33 -5.21
N GLU A 68 11.83 17.05 -4.48
CA GLU A 68 13.18 17.48 -4.85
C GLU A 68 13.62 16.79 -6.15
N PHE A 69 13.41 15.48 -6.25
CA PHE A 69 13.77 14.70 -7.44
C PHE A 69 12.96 15.13 -8.67
N ASN A 70 11.68 15.46 -8.49
CA ASN A 70 10.83 16.02 -9.55
C ASN A 70 11.33 17.39 -10.03
N ALA A 71 11.72 18.28 -9.11
CA ALA A 71 12.24 19.61 -9.42
C ALA A 71 13.58 19.61 -10.18
N ARG A 72 14.31 18.48 -10.19
CA ARG A 72 15.53 18.30 -11.00
C ARG A 72 15.24 18.06 -12.49
N ILE A 73 13.99 17.79 -12.87
CA ILE A 73 13.58 17.57 -14.27
C ILE A 73 13.11 18.92 -14.85
N LEU A 74 13.90 19.47 -15.78
CA LEU A 74 13.65 20.80 -16.36
C LEU A 74 12.27 20.86 -17.04
N GLY A 75 11.40 21.74 -16.54
CA GLY A 75 10.06 21.97 -17.09
C GLY A 75 8.99 20.97 -16.63
N ASN A 76 9.30 20.03 -15.74
CA ASN A 76 8.30 19.09 -15.23
C ASN A 76 7.31 19.79 -14.28
N PRO A 77 5.99 19.55 -14.40
CA PRO A 77 5.01 20.09 -13.46
C PRO A 77 5.14 19.45 -12.06
N ALA A 78 4.42 20.00 -11.08
CA ALA A 78 4.23 19.32 -9.81
C ALA A 78 3.52 17.97 -10.01
N LEU A 79 3.89 16.97 -9.21
CA LEU A 79 3.24 15.66 -9.25
C LEU A 79 1.81 15.75 -8.68
N PRO A 80 0.84 14.99 -9.23
CA PRO A 80 -0.47 14.81 -8.60
C PRO A 80 -0.35 14.19 -7.20
N PRO A 81 -1.38 14.30 -6.34
CA PRO A 81 -1.50 13.55 -5.09
C PRO A 81 -1.23 12.04 -5.27
N LEU A 82 -0.71 11.37 -4.24
CA LEU A 82 -0.37 9.94 -4.30
C LEU A 82 -1.57 9.05 -4.69
N ALA A 83 -2.76 9.37 -4.18
CA ALA A 83 -4.01 8.67 -4.50
C ALA A 83 -4.49 8.85 -5.96
N GLU A 84 -3.97 9.84 -6.69
CA GLU A 84 -4.23 10.02 -8.13
C GLU A 84 -3.19 9.32 -9.01
N ARG A 85 -2.09 8.85 -8.42
CA ARG A 85 -0.99 8.13 -9.10
C ARG A 85 -1.01 6.63 -8.90
N LEU A 86 -1.55 6.14 -7.78
CA LEU A 86 -1.75 4.72 -7.54
C LEU A 86 -2.95 4.20 -8.35
N PRO A 87 -2.92 2.94 -8.84
CA PRO A 87 -4.13 2.28 -9.31
C PRO A 87 -5.10 2.07 -8.14
N ALA A 88 -6.39 1.88 -8.43
CA ALA A 88 -7.41 1.62 -7.41
C ALA A 88 -7.13 0.34 -6.58
N GLU A 89 -6.46 -0.65 -7.18
CA GLU A 89 -5.95 -1.84 -6.51
C GLU A 89 -4.44 -1.97 -6.78
N PRO A 90 -3.57 -1.42 -5.92
CA PRO A 90 -2.14 -1.63 -5.98
C PRO A 90 -1.76 -3.02 -5.44
N LEU A 91 -0.75 -3.64 -6.04
CA LEU A 91 -0.17 -4.90 -5.55
C LEU A 91 0.52 -4.67 -4.20
N VAL A 92 0.13 -5.43 -3.17
CA VAL A 92 0.73 -5.37 -1.83
C VAL A 92 1.83 -6.43 -1.74
N VAL A 93 3.10 -6.01 -1.69
CA VAL A 93 4.26 -6.91 -1.64
C VAL A 93 4.81 -7.00 -0.22
N ALA A 94 4.90 -8.20 0.33
CA ALA A 94 5.52 -8.49 1.61
C ALA A 94 7.06 -8.60 1.45
N PRO A 95 7.87 -7.74 2.11
CA PRO A 95 9.32 -7.88 2.11
C PRO A 95 9.78 -9.17 2.79
N TYR A 96 11.00 -9.64 2.53
CA TYR A 96 11.48 -10.90 3.14
C TYR A 96 11.63 -10.81 4.67
N GLU A 97 12.32 -9.79 5.17
CA GLU A 97 12.72 -9.70 6.59
C GLU A 97 12.14 -8.48 7.32
N ALA A 98 12.09 -7.31 6.66
CA ALA A 98 11.69 -6.05 7.28
C ALA A 98 11.13 -5.04 6.25
N ILE A 99 10.32 -4.09 6.72
CA ILE A 99 9.82 -2.98 5.90
C ILE A 99 10.97 -2.02 5.56
N GLY A 100 11.12 -1.70 4.27
CA GLY A 100 12.16 -0.80 3.77
C GLY A 100 11.96 0.66 4.17
N THR A 101 13.04 1.44 4.09
CA THR A 101 13.03 2.91 4.26
C THR A 101 13.44 3.58 2.94
N TYR A 102 12.76 4.66 2.56
CA TYR A 102 13.11 5.43 1.36
C TYR A 102 14.46 6.14 1.50
N GLY A 103 15.33 6.01 0.50
CA GLY A 103 16.59 6.76 0.39
C GLY A 103 17.72 5.96 -0.24
N GLY A 104 18.94 6.49 -0.13
CA GLY A 104 20.16 5.87 -0.67
C GLY A 104 20.36 6.05 -2.18
N VAL A 105 21.45 5.49 -2.69
CA VAL A 105 21.81 5.48 -4.11
C VAL A 105 22.40 4.10 -4.46
N VAL A 106 21.80 3.42 -5.43
CA VAL A 106 22.34 2.17 -5.98
C VAL A 106 23.44 2.51 -6.99
N ASN A 107 24.68 2.23 -6.64
CA ASN A 107 25.85 2.55 -7.47
C ASN A 107 26.22 1.34 -8.34
N GLY A 108 25.74 1.34 -9.58
CA GLY A 108 26.14 0.35 -10.60
C GLY A 108 27.54 0.64 -11.17
N LEU A 109 28.28 -0.40 -11.54
CA LEU A 109 29.50 -0.28 -12.33
C LEU A 109 29.17 -0.36 -13.83
N SER A 110 29.98 0.31 -14.67
CA SER A 110 29.86 0.19 -16.13
C SER A 110 31.22 0.12 -16.80
N ARG A 111 31.32 -0.67 -17.87
CA ARG A 111 32.56 -0.86 -18.67
C ARG A 111 32.51 -0.22 -20.06
N ALA A 112 31.37 0.31 -20.47
CA ALA A 112 31.12 1.06 -21.70
C ALA A 112 29.87 1.95 -21.50
N THR A 113 29.52 2.82 -22.44
CA THR A 113 28.33 3.71 -22.32
C THR A 113 27.03 2.92 -22.13
N GLU A 114 26.89 1.78 -22.79
CA GLU A 114 25.68 0.95 -22.78
C GLU A 114 25.74 -0.18 -21.73
N ALA A 115 26.94 -0.59 -21.32
CA ALA A 115 27.15 -1.84 -20.56
C ALA A 115 26.38 -1.88 -19.22
N GLY A 116 26.57 -0.86 -18.37
CA GLY A 116 25.88 -0.74 -17.09
C GLY A 116 24.36 -0.48 -17.20
N THR A 117 23.83 -0.25 -18.42
CA THR A 117 22.38 -0.30 -18.61
C THR A 117 21.87 -1.73 -18.58
N SER A 118 22.68 -2.71 -19.00
CA SER A 118 22.32 -4.13 -19.11
C SER A 118 22.06 -4.77 -17.74
N ASP A 119 22.94 -4.53 -16.78
CA ASP A 119 22.79 -5.05 -15.41
C ASP A 119 21.57 -4.45 -14.68
N ILE A 120 21.08 -3.31 -15.18
CA ILE A 120 19.91 -2.58 -14.67
C ILE A 120 18.66 -2.83 -15.55
N LEU A 121 18.75 -3.57 -16.67
CA LEU A 121 17.59 -3.95 -17.49
C LEU A 121 16.56 -4.78 -16.71
N SER A 122 17.04 -5.68 -15.85
CA SER A 122 16.22 -6.61 -15.07
C SER A 122 15.44 -5.92 -13.94
N VAL A 123 16.01 -4.89 -13.32
CA VAL A 123 15.36 -4.18 -12.20
C VAL A 123 14.44 -3.03 -12.63
N ARG A 124 14.49 -2.62 -13.91
CA ARG A 124 13.71 -1.48 -14.42
C ARG A 124 12.47 -1.84 -15.25
N HIS A 125 12.37 -3.06 -15.74
CA HIS A 125 11.22 -3.51 -16.53
C HIS A 125 10.26 -4.32 -15.66
N VAL A 126 8.97 -4.07 -15.84
CA VAL A 126 7.90 -4.74 -15.09
C VAL A 126 7.12 -5.62 -16.06
N SER A 127 7.18 -6.94 -15.85
CA SER A 127 6.52 -7.95 -16.69
C SER A 127 5.03 -8.09 -16.36
N LEU A 128 4.23 -8.64 -17.28
CA LEU A 128 2.82 -8.95 -17.01
C LEU A 128 2.65 -9.95 -15.85
N VAL A 129 3.50 -10.97 -15.83
CA VAL A 129 3.64 -11.99 -14.77
C VAL A 129 5.12 -12.15 -14.43
N ARG A 130 5.44 -12.70 -13.25
CA ARG A 130 6.82 -13.00 -12.83
C ARG A 130 6.94 -14.47 -12.38
N TYR A 131 8.17 -14.96 -12.25
CA TYR A 131 8.42 -16.18 -11.47
C TYR A 131 8.48 -15.86 -9.98
N ALA A 132 8.08 -16.81 -9.15
CA ALA A 132 8.42 -16.85 -7.73
C ALA A 132 9.85 -17.37 -7.53
N ASP A 133 10.29 -17.39 -6.27
CA ASP A 133 11.66 -17.73 -5.85
C ASP A 133 12.02 -19.21 -6.10
N ASP A 134 11.03 -20.07 -6.38
CA ASP A 134 11.19 -21.46 -6.81
C ASP A 134 11.64 -21.60 -8.29
N LEU A 135 11.60 -20.51 -9.05
CA LEU A 135 11.85 -20.45 -10.50
C LEU A 135 10.92 -21.36 -11.34
N GLN A 136 9.73 -21.69 -10.80
CA GLN A 136 8.76 -22.60 -11.42
C GLN A 136 7.33 -22.01 -11.39
N THR A 137 6.90 -21.47 -10.25
CA THR A 137 5.57 -20.88 -10.09
C THR A 137 5.50 -19.52 -10.79
N ILE A 138 4.54 -19.36 -11.69
CA ILE A 138 4.23 -18.09 -12.34
C ILE A 138 3.18 -17.37 -11.48
N VAL A 139 3.43 -16.10 -11.13
CA VAL A 139 2.52 -15.28 -10.32
C VAL A 139 2.17 -13.95 -11.02
N PRO A 140 0.99 -13.35 -10.74
CA PRO A 140 0.58 -12.04 -11.24
C PRO A 140 1.60 -10.92 -10.99
N ASN A 141 1.53 -9.84 -11.76
CA ASN A 141 2.36 -8.66 -11.53
C ASN A 141 1.70 -7.37 -12.07
N VAL A 142 1.59 -7.24 -13.41
CA VAL A 142 0.83 -6.16 -14.07
C VAL A 142 -0.46 -6.70 -14.69
N ALA A 143 -0.48 -7.97 -15.10
CA ALA A 143 -1.70 -8.72 -15.35
C ALA A 143 -2.14 -9.37 -14.03
N LYS A 144 -3.46 -9.28 -13.78
CA LYS A 144 -4.21 -9.92 -12.68
C LYS A 144 -5.00 -11.08 -13.27
#